data_AF-A0A7K7WKC6-F1
#
_entry.id   AF-A0A7K7WKC6-F1
#
_cell.length_a   1.000
_cell.length_b   1.000
_cell.length_c   1.000
_cell.angle_alpha   90.00
_cell.angle_beta   90.00
_cell.angle_gamma   90.00
#
_symmetry.space_group_name_H-M   'P 1'
#
loop_
_entity.id
_entity.type
_entity.pdbx_description
1 polymer ?
#
loop_
_entity_poly.entity_id
_entity_poly.type
_entity_poly.pdbx_seq_one_letter_code
_entity_poly.pdbx_strand_id
1 'polypeptide(L)'
;LATWTRLLPRRAREAQMQRFCKAQAIQRRLEEIEVTFGELEKEGVKLEKLLRDESGRERAGPAGTGGTGRPAAAHAAPAASPAELRTQWMNQLLYLVQKKNSLVGEESDLMIAVQELKLEEQQSRLDQQLRRFMSKEEAQKTPAERAAEHETLLRLLEVVNARNALIHVQEERRLSEL
;
A
#
# COMPACT_ATOMS: atom_id res chain seq x y z
N LEU A 1 -4.94 45.81 4.74
CA LEU A 1 -5.45 45.12 3.51
C LEU A 1 -4.33 44.67 2.56
N ALA A 2 -3.21 45.39 2.42
CA ALA A 2 -2.12 45.06 1.49
C ALA A 2 -1.26 43.80 1.82
N THR A 3 -1.29 43.32 3.07
CA THR A 3 -0.55 42.11 3.49
C THR A 3 -1.25 40.81 3.07
N TRP A 4 -2.59 40.79 3.15
CA TRP A 4 -3.41 39.62 2.79
C TRP A 4 -3.35 39.31 1.29
N THR A 5 -3.26 40.32 0.43
CA THR A 5 -3.17 40.16 -1.03
C THR A 5 -1.87 39.49 -1.47
N ARG A 6 -0.78 39.61 -0.69
CA ARG A 6 0.51 38.93 -0.95
C ARG A 6 0.61 37.55 -0.31
N LEU A 7 -0.07 37.33 0.82
CA LEU A 7 -0.04 36.07 1.57
C LEU A 7 -0.89 34.96 0.95
N LEU A 8 -2.04 35.28 0.36
CA LEU A 8 -2.95 34.30 -0.25
C LEU A 8 -2.33 33.52 -1.42
N PRO A 9 -1.64 34.16 -2.40
CA PRO A 9 -0.95 33.44 -3.47
C PRO A 9 0.20 32.57 -2.97
N ARG A 10 0.91 33.03 -1.94
CA ARG A 10 2.01 32.28 -1.34
C ARG A 10 1.51 31.01 -0.65
N ARG A 11 0.45 31.11 0.16
CA ARG A 11 -0.17 29.96 0.83
C ARG A 11 -0.73 28.94 -0.16
N ALA A 12 -1.34 29.40 -1.26
CA ALA A 12 -1.83 28.50 -2.31
C ALA A 12 -0.68 27.71 -2.98
N ARG A 13 0.45 28.38 -3.26
CA ARG A 13 1.64 27.72 -3.81
C ARG A 13 2.28 26.74 -2.80
N GLU A 14 2.35 27.13 -1.54
CA GLU A 14 2.84 26.27 -0.46
C GLU A 14 1.98 25.01 -0.32
N ALA A 15 0.65 25.15 -0.32
CA ALA A 15 -0.28 24.01 -0.28
C ALA A 15 -0.14 23.08 -1.50
N GLN A 16 0.01 23.66 -2.71
CA GLN A 16 0.23 22.88 -3.92
C GLN A 16 1.56 22.12 -3.87
N MET A 17 2.63 22.78 -3.42
CA MET A 17 3.93 22.14 -3.21
C MET A 17 3.85 21.01 -2.18
N GLN A 18 3.16 21.23 -1.07
CA GLN A 18 2.96 20.19 -0.05
C GLN A 18 2.24 18.97 -0.61
N ARG A 19 1.16 19.15 -1.39
CA ARG A 19 0.46 18.04 -2.04
C ARG A 19 1.37 17.30 -3.02
N PHE A 20 2.15 18.01 -3.81
CA PHE A 20 3.12 17.42 -4.72
C PHE A 20 4.17 16.58 -3.98
N CYS A 21 4.78 17.13 -2.92
CA CYS A 21 5.77 16.42 -2.12
C CYS A 21 5.19 15.18 -1.44
N LYS A 22 3.95 15.26 -0.92
CA LYS A 22 3.24 14.10 -0.35
C LYS A 22 3.02 13.02 -1.42
N ALA A 23 2.55 13.39 -2.60
CA ALA A 23 2.34 12.46 -3.70
C ALA A 23 3.64 11.77 -4.13
N GLN A 24 4.74 12.52 -4.23
CA GLN A 24 6.05 11.97 -4.55
C GLN A 24 6.55 11.00 -3.48
N ALA A 25 6.37 11.33 -2.20
CA ALA A 25 6.76 10.45 -1.10
C ALA A 25 5.96 9.13 -1.11
N ILE A 26 4.65 9.19 -1.35
CA ILE A 26 3.80 8.00 -1.48
C ILE A 26 4.23 7.16 -2.68
N GLN A 27 4.43 7.77 -3.84
CA GLN A 27 4.86 7.07 -5.05
C GLN A 27 6.19 6.33 -4.83
N ARG A 28 7.18 7.00 -4.24
CA ARG A 28 8.46 6.38 -3.91
C ARG A 28 8.28 5.19 -2.98
N ARG A 29 7.40 5.30 -1.98
CA ARG A 29 7.16 4.22 -1.03
C ARG A 29 6.45 3.02 -1.67
N LEU A 30 5.49 3.25 -2.56
CA LEU A 30 4.84 2.19 -3.33
C LEU A 30 5.86 1.43 -4.20
N GLU A 31 6.76 2.14 -4.87
CA GLU A 31 7.84 1.51 -5.66
C GLU A 31 8.80 0.69 -4.77
N GLU A 32 9.16 1.20 -3.58
CA GLU A 32 9.94 0.44 -2.59
C GLU A 32 9.22 -0.84 -2.16
N ILE A 33 7.90 -0.77 -1.92
CA ILE A 33 7.08 -1.94 -1.57
C ILE A 33 7.08 -2.96 -2.71
N GLU A 34 6.84 -2.53 -3.95
CA GLU A 34 6.81 -3.40 -5.13
C GLU A 34 8.11 -4.18 -5.29
N VAL A 35 9.27 -3.50 -5.17
CA VAL A 35 10.59 -4.15 -5.22
C VAL A 35 10.74 -5.18 -4.11
N THR A 36 10.43 -4.80 -2.87
CA THR A 36 10.56 -5.70 -1.70
C THR A 36 9.63 -6.90 -1.81
N PHE A 37 8.41 -6.70 -2.31
CA PHE A 37 7.42 -7.75 -2.50
C PHE A 37 7.91 -8.77 -3.54
N GLY A 38 8.45 -8.30 -4.67
CA GLY A 38 9.03 -9.15 -5.70
C GLY A 38 10.25 -9.96 -5.22
N GLU A 39 11.02 -9.45 -4.27
CA GLU A 39 12.10 -10.22 -3.62
C GLU A 39 11.53 -11.36 -2.76
N LEU A 40 10.53 -11.08 -1.93
CA LEU A 40 9.85 -12.08 -1.09
C LEU A 40 9.14 -13.16 -1.93
N GLU A 41 8.63 -12.81 -3.11
CA GLU A 41 8.10 -13.79 -4.06
C GLU A 41 9.17 -14.74 -4.58
N LYS A 42 10.34 -14.21 -4.98
CA LYS A 42 11.47 -15.05 -5.42
C LYS A 42 11.95 -15.97 -4.30
N GLU A 43 12.00 -15.48 -3.06
CA GLU A 43 12.34 -16.29 -1.88
C GLU A 43 11.29 -17.38 -1.64
N GLY A 44 10.00 -17.05 -1.72
CA GLY A 44 8.90 -18.01 -1.60
C GLY A 44 8.99 -19.13 -2.64
N VAL A 45 9.24 -18.79 -3.91
CA VAL A 45 9.41 -19.79 -4.98
C VAL A 45 10.61 -20.71 -4.72
N LYS A 46 11.72 -20.18 -4.18
CA LYS A 46 12.88 -21.00 -3.80
C LYS A 46 12.52 -21.95 -2.66
N LEU A 47 11.82 -21.46 -1.63
CA LEU A 47 11.39 -22.26 -0.48
C LEU A 47 10.45 -23.39 -0.92
N GLU A 48 9.48 -23.10 -1.79
CA GLU A 48 8.56 -24.12 -2.33
C GLU A 48 9.27 -25.21 -3.13
N LYS A 49 10.28 -24.84 -3.93
CA LYS A 49 11.09 -25.82 -4.68
C LYS A 49 11.84 -26.75 -3.74
N LEU A 50 12.52 -26.20 -2.72
CA LEU A 50 13.23 -26.98 -1.72
C LEU A 50 12.28 -27.95 -0.98
N LEU A 51 11.08 -27.48 -0.59
CA LEU A 51 10.08 -28.33 0.07
C LEU A 51 9.63 -29.50 -0.81
N ARG A 52 9.45 -29.28 -2.12
CA ARG A 52 9.07 -30.33 -3.07
C ARG A 52 10.18 -31.35 -3.27
N ASP A 53 11.43 -30.89 -3.38
CA ASP A 53 12.59 -31.77 -3.57
C ASP A 53 12.82 -32.66 -2.34
N GLU A 54 12.61 -32.12 -1.14
CA GLU A 54 12.76 -32.88 0.11
C GLU A 54 11.61 -33.85 0.35
N SER A 55 10.37 -33.44 0.07
CA SER A 55 9.21 -34.35 0.08
C SER A 55 9.36 -35.47 -0.96
N GLY A 56 10.01 -35.18 -2.09
CA GLY A 56 10.37 -36.16 -3.12
C GLY A 56 11.42 -37.17 -2.63
N ARG A 57 12.43 -36.71 -1.90
CA ARG A 57 13.45 -37.58 -1.27
C ARG A 57 12.89 -38.47 -0.16
N GLU A 58 11.99 -37.96 0.67
CA GLU A 58 11.31 -38.77 1.70
C GLU A 58 10.43 -39.87 1.06
N ARG A 59 9.75 -39.58 -0.06
CA ARG A 59 8.93 -40.58 -0.79
C ARG A 59 9.75 -41.61 -1.58
N ALA A 60 10.95 -41.27 -2.03
CA ALA A 60 11.76 -42.17 -2.85
C ALA A 60 12.36 -43.34 -2.04
N GLY A 61 12.52 -43.21 -0.71
CA GLY A 61 13.13 -44.23 0.15
C GLY A 61 14.57 -44.60 -0.24
N PRO A 62 15.39 -45.17 0.66
CA PRO A 62 16.69 -45.69 0.26
C PRO A 62 16.45 -46.89 -0.67
N ALA A 63 16.73 -46.72 -1.96
CA ALA A 63 16.79 -47.83 -2.89
C ALA A 63 17.78 -48.87 -2.34
N GLY A 64 17.26 -50.08 -2.07
CA GLY A 64 18.01 -51.13 -1.41
C GLY A 64 19.30 -51.49 -2.15
N THR A 65 20.42 -51.32 -1.47
CA THR A 65 21.67 -52.00 -1.79
C THR A 65 22.05 -52.86 -0.59
N GLY A 66 21.84 -54.17 -0.75
CA GLY A 66 22.44 -55.16 0.12
C GLY A 66 23.96 -55.10 0.02
N GLY A 67 24.63 -55.12 1.17
CA GLY A 67 26.09 -55.10 1.24
C GLY A 67 26.56 -54.95 2.68
N THR A 68 26.82 -56.09 3.31
CA THR A 68 27.42 -56.25 4.64
C THR A 68 28.74 -55.49 4.82
N GLY A 69 28.87 -54.73 5.92
CA GLY A 69 30.17 -54.27 6.41
C GLY A 69 30.13 -53.02 7.31
N ARG A 70 30.11 -53.24 8.64
CA ARG A 70 30.64 -52.27 9.64
C ARG A 70 32.17 -52.43 9.68
N PRO A 71 33.00 -51.48 10.21
CA PRO A 71 32.65 -50.44 11.19
C PRO A 71 33.31 -49.05 10.98
N ALA A 72 32.92 -48.08 11.81
CA ALA A 72 33.79 -47.24 12.66
C ALA A 72 33.22 -45.81 12.82
N ALA A 73 33.10 -45.41 14.08
CA ALA A 73 32.57 -44.12 14.50
C ALA A 73 33.44 -42.97 13.98
N ALA A 74 32.84 -42.10 13.17
CA ALA A 74 33.23 -40.71 13.05
C ALA A 74 32.07 -39.88 13.58
N HIS A 75 32.36 -38.97 14.51
CA HIS A 75 31.43 -37.96 14.98
C HIS A 75 31.06 -37.03 13.80
N ALA A 76 30.14 -37.48 12.96
CA ALA A 76 29.40 -36.59 12.09
C ALA A 76 28.54 -35.72 13.02
N ALA A 77 28.69 -34.41 12.90
CA ALA A 77 27.79 -33.44 13.54
C ALA A 77 26.33 -33.91 13.37
N PRO A 78 25.46 -33.77 14.39
CA PRO A 78 24.08 -34.19 14.25
C PRO A 78 23.48 -33.40 13.08
N ALA A 79 23.25 -34.08 11.95
CA ALA A 79 22.40 -33.55 10.91
C ALA A 79 21.08 -33.22 11.59
N ALA A 80 20.62 -31.97 11.45
CA ALA A 80 19.42 -31.47 12.08
C ALA A 80 18.30 -32.51 11.95
N SER A 81 17.59 -32.77 13.05
CA SER A 81 16.55 -33.78 13.01
C SER A 81 15.50 -33.40 11.95
N PRO A 82 14.82 -34.37 11.30
CA PRO A 82 13.77 -34.04 10.33
C PRO A 82 12.67 -33.12 10.92
N ALA A 83 12.48 -33.14 12.24
CA ALA A 83 11.58 -32.23 12.94
C ALA A 83 12.12 -30.79 13.05
N GLU A 84 13.42 -30.61 13.27
CA GLU A 84 14.08 -29.29 13.28
C GLU A 84 14.02 -28.63 11.89
N LEU A 85 14.27 -29.40 10.83
CA LEU A 85 14.16 -28.92 9.44
C LEU A 85 12.74 -28.47 9.09
N ARG A 86 11.72 -29.27 9.43
CA ARG A 86 10.31 -28.87 9.28
C ARG A 86 9.98 -27.60 10.06
N THR A 87 10.47 -27.49 11.29
CA THR A 87 10.29 -26.30 12.12
C THR A 87 10.95 -25.08 11.47
N GLN A 88 12.16 -25.24 10.91
CA GLN A 88 12.87 -24.17 10.23
C GLN A 88 12.11 -23.66 9.00
N TRP A 89 11.59 -24.52 8.13
CA TRP A 89 10.83 -24.06 6.97
C TRP A 89 9.48 -23.47 7.34
N MET A 90 8.81 -24.02 8.36
CA MET A 90 7.55 -23.44 8.85
C MET A 90 7.77 -22.02 9.34
N ASN A 91 8.86 -21.78 10.09
CA ASN A 91 9.24 -20.44 10.52
C ASN A 91 9.56 -19.52 9.34
N GLN A 92 10.27 -20.03 8.32
CA GLN A 92 10.58 -19.26 7.11
C GLN A 92 9.31 -18.90 6.32
N LEU A 93 8.38 -19.84 6.17
CA LEU A 93 7.11 -19.60 5.49
C LEU A 93 6.26 -18.59 6.26
N LEU A 94 6.17 -18.74 7.58
CA LEU A 94 5.45 -17.80 8.43
C LEU A 94 6.03 -16.39 8.31
N TYR A 95 7.35 -16.26 8.33
CA TYR A 95 8.03 -14.99 8.11
C TYR A 95 7.66 -14.36 6.76
N LEU A 96 7.75 -15.13 5.67
CA LEU A 96 7.41 -14.63 4.33
C LEU A 96 5.96 -14.16 4.24
N VAL A 97 5.02 -14.94 4.78
CA VAL A 97 3.59 -14.61 4.79
C VAL A 97 3.34 -13.36 5.62
N GLN A 98 3.87 -13.29 6.84
CA GLN A 98 3.72 -12.11 7.71
C GLN A 98 4.30 -10.86 7.07
N LYS A 99 5.48 -10.97 6.45
CA LYS A 99 6.12 -9.83 5.80
C LYS A 99 5.35 -9.36 4.57
N LYS A 100 4.86 -10.28 3.73
CA LYS A 100 4.00 -9.95 2.58
C LYS A 100 2.68 -9.31 3.02
N ASN A 101 2.02 -9.86 4.04
CA ASN A 101 0.79 -9.28 4.58
C ASN A 101 1.01 -7.86 5.12
N SER A 102 2.13 -7.63 5.81
CA SER A 102 2.50 -6.29 6.26
C SER A 102 2.71 -5.31 5.10
N LEU A 103 3.37 -5.73 4.02
CA LEU A 103 3.58 -4.89 2.83
C LEU A 103 2.26 -4.59 2.11
N VAL A 104 1.38 -5.57 1.96
CA VAL A 104 0.05 -5.38 1.35
C VAL A 104 -0.81 -4.44 2.19
N GLY A 105 -0.73 -4.55 3.52
CA GLY A 105 -1.41 -3.61 4.42
C GLY A 105 -0.92 -2.19 4.25
N GLU A 106 0.41 -1.99 4.19
CA GLU A 106 1.02 -0.68 3.96
C GLU A 106 0.68 -0.12 2.57
N GLU A 107 0.71 -0.96 1.53
CA GLU A 107 0.31 -0.58 0.17
C GLU A 107 -1.14 -0.09 0.14
N SER A 108 -2.05 -0.82 0.80
CA SER A 108 -3.45 -0.42 0.89
C SER A 108 -3.61 0.94 1.57
N ASP A 109 -2.88 1.21 2.65
CA ASP A 109 -2.91 2.52 3.34
C ASP A 109 -2.43 3.64 2.42
N LEU A 110 -1.34 3.40 1.70
CA LEU A 110 -0.79 4.34 0.72
C LEU A 110 -1.77 4.59 -0.43
N MET A 111 -2.48 3.57 -0.91
CA MET A 111 -3.49 3.70 -1.96
C MET A 111 -4.69 4.54 -1.52
N ILE A 112 -5.09 4.45 -0.25
CA ILE A 112 -6.11 5.35 0.31
C ILE A 112 -5.57 6.78 0.36
N ALA A 113 -4.33 6.99 0.81
CA ALA A 113 -3.69 8.31 0.81
C ALA A 113 -3.58 8.92 -0.61
N VAL A 114 -3.36 8.11 -1.65
CA VAL A 114 -3.41 8.55 -3.05
C VAL A 114 -4.81 9.05 -3.42
N GLN A 115 -5.87 8.34 -3.02
CA GLN A 115 -7.25 8.75 -3.29
C GLN A 115 -7.61 10.03 -2.54
N GLU A 116 -7.21 10.16 -1.28
CA GLU A 116 -7.38 11.39 -0.50
C GLU A 116 -6.70 12.59 -1.16
N LEU A 117 -5.44 12.45 -1.60
CA LEU A 117 -4.71 13.52 -2.30
C LEU A 117 -5.40 13.92 -3.62
N LYS A 118 -5.95 12.97 -4.38
CA LYS A 118 -6.73 13.27 -5.59
C LYS A 118 -7.96 14.10 -5.25
N LEU A 119 -8.67 13.74 -4.18
CA LEU A 119 -9.84 14.49 -3.70
C LEU A 119 -9.46 15.88 -3.16
N GLU A 120 -8.32 16.02 -2.48
CA GLU A 120 -7.76 17.33 -2.07
C GLU A 120 -7.45 18.24 -3.26
N GLU A 121 -6.84 17.72 -4.32
CA GLU A 121 -6.54 18.50 -5.51
C GLU A 121 -7.83 18.90 -6.26
N GLN A 122 -8.79 17.96 -6.39
CA GLN A 122 -10.11 18.26 -6.95
C GLN A 122 -10.84 19.34 -6.15
N GLN A 123 -10.91 19.21 -4.82
CA GLN A 123 -11.49 20.23 -3.96
C GLN A 123 -10.81 21.58 -4.15
N SER A 124 -9.46 21.61 -4.16
CA SER A 124 -8.70 22.84 -4.36
C SER A 124 -9.02 23.54 -5.67
N ARG A 125 -9.23 22.78 -6.76
CA ARG A 125 -9.62 23.31 -8.06
C ARG A 125 -11.04 23.89 -8.03
N LEU A 126 -11.99 23.16 -7.43
CA LEU A 126 -13.38 23.59 -7.30
C LEU A 126 -13.49 24.85 -6.41
N ASP A 127 -12.77 24.90 -5.30
CA ASP A 127 -12.71 26.08 -4.42
C ASP A 127 -12.16 27.32 -5.16
N GLN A 128 -11.14 27.14 -6.01
CA GLN A 128 -10.63 28.23 -6.84
C GLN A 128 -11.67 28.72 -7.85
N GLN A 129 -12.49 27.83 -8.42
CA GLN A 129 -13.59 28.21 -9.32
C GLN A 129 -14.69 28.95 -8.54
N LEU A 130 -15.11 28.43 -7.40
CA LEU A 130 -16.15 29.04 -6.56
C LEU A 130 -15.75 30.44 -6.08
N ARG A 131 -14.48 30.65 -5.71
CA ARG A 131 -13.95 31.98 -5.35
C ARG A 131 -14.09 33.00 -6.47
N ARG A 132 -14.02 32.59 -7.75
CA ARG A 132 -14.23 33.49 -8.89
C ARG A 132 -15.69 33.94 -8.97
N PHE A 133 -16.65 33.01 -8.79
CA PHE A 133 -18.07 33.36 -8.76
C PHE A 133 -18.43 34.23 -7.55
N MET A 134 -17.93 33.89 -6.37
CA MET A 134 -18.13 34.65 -5.12
C MET A 134 -17.55 36.08 -5.17
N SER A 135 -16.61 36.36 -6.07
CA SER A 135 -16.07 37.71 -6.26
C SER A 135 -17.00 38.65 -7.03
N LYS A 136 -18.05 38.12 -7.67
CA LYS A 136 -19.10 38.88 -8.36
C LYS A 136 -20.36 38.93 -7.51
N GLU A 137 -21.05 40.07 -7.54
CA GLU A 137 -22.33 40.25 -6.87
C GLU A 137 -23.45 39.45 -7.58
N GLU A 138 -24.41 38.91 -6.84
CA GLU A 138 -25.47 38.05 -7.40
C GLU A 138 -26.28 38.70 -8.52
N ALA A 139 -26.57 40.00 -8.39
CA ALA A 139 -27.29 40.76 -9.39
C ALA A 139 -26.54 40.86 -10.74
N GLN A 140 -25.21 40.70 -10.71
CA GLN A 140 -24.33 40.81 -11.87
C GLN A 140 -24.03 39.46 -12.52
N LYS A 141 -24.48 38.34 -11.92
CA LYS A 141 -24.27 36.99 -12.45
C LYS A 141 -25.30 36.66 -13.52
N THR A 142 -24.79 36.26 -14.69
CA THR A 142 -25.61 35.70 -15.76
C THR A 142 -26.28 34.40 -15.31
N PRO A 143 -27.42 33.99 -15.91
CA PRO A 143 -28.04 32.70 -15.60
C PRO A 143 -27.10 31.51 -15.80
N ALA A 144 -26.22 31.58 -16.82
CA ALA A 144 -25.21 30.56 -17.09
C ALA A 144 -24.15 30.50 -15.98
N GLU A 145 -23.70 31.64 -15.46
CA GLU A 145 -22.75 31.66 -14.33
C GLU A 145 -23.38 31.11 -13.05
N ARG A 146 -24.66 31.43 -12.77
CA ARG A 146 -25.39 30.86 -11.64
C ARG A 146 -25.52 29.33 -11.75
N ALA A 147 -25.80 28.83 -12.95
CA ALA A 147 -25.84 27.39 -13.20
C ALA A 147 -24.47 26.73 -12.98
N ALA A 148 -23.38 27.32 -13.49
CA ALA A 148 -22.03 26.81 -13.32
C ALA A 148 -21.55 26.86 -11.86
N GLU A 149 -21.92 27.89 -11.10
CA GLU A 149 -21.66 27.98 -9.67
C GLU A 149 -22.39 26.89 -8.89
N HIS A 150 -23.67 26.67 -9.18
CA HIS A 150 -24.45 25.58 -8.59
C HIS A 150 -23.85 24.20 -8.92
N GLU A 151 -23.43 23.97 -10.16
CA GLU A 151 -22.73 22.74 -10.56
C GLU A 151 -21.40 22.56 -9.80
N THR A 152 -20.66 23.65 -9.58
CA THR A 152 -19.41 23.63 -8.78
C THR A 152 -19.69 23.20 -7.35
N LEU A 153 -20.78 23.68 -6.74
CA LEU A 153 -21.20 23.29 -5.39
C LEU A 153 -21.61 21.81 -5.32
N LEU A 154 -22.35 21.30 -6.32
CA LEU A 154 -22.71 19.89 -6.39
C LEU A 154 -21.47 18.99 -6.45
N ARG A 155 -20.48 19.36 -7.27
CA ARG A 155 -19.20 18.62 -7.33
C ARG A 155 -18.41 18.67 -6.02
N LEU A 156 -18.47 19.78 -5.28
CA LEU A 156 -17.87 19.84 -3.94
C LEU A 156 -18.54 18.86 -2.97
N LEU A 157 -19.86 18.72 -3.05
CA LEU A 157 -20.59 17.72 -2.26
C LEU A 157 -20.19 16.29 -2.65
N GLU A 158 -20.02 16.00 -3.94
CA GLU A 158 -19.51 14.71 -4.42
C GLU A 158 -18.12 14.39 -3.83
N VAL A 159 -17.21 15.36 -3.79
CA VAL A 159 -15.89 15.19 -3.16
C VAL A 159 -15.99 14.89 -1.67
N VAL A 160 -16.88 15.57 -0.94
CA VAL A 160 -17.12 15.30 0.48
C VAL A 160 -17.67 13.89 0.68
N ASN A 161 -18.65 13.48 -0.13
CA ASN A 161 -19.21 12.13 -0.08
C ASN A 161 -18.18 11.06 -0.40
N ALA A 162 -17.31 11.29 -1.39
CA ALA A 162 -16.23 10.38 -1.73
C ALA A 162 -15.24 10.22 -0.55
N ARG A 163 -14.88 11.31 0.16
CA ARG A 163 -14.06 11.21 1.37
C ARG A 163 -14.75 10.45 2.49
N ASN A 164 -16.04 10.68 2.70
CA ASN A 164 -16.81 9.95 3.69
C ASN A 164 -16.79 8.44 3.39
N ALA A 165 -16.88 8.04 2.12
CA ALA A 165 -16.75 6.63 1.73
C ALA A 165 -15.36 6.06 2.06
N LEU A 166 -14.28 6.83 1.87
CA LEU A 166 -12.93 6.39 2.27
C LEU A 166 -12.80 6.18 3.78
N ILE A 167 -13.37 7.09 4.58
CA ILE A 167 -13.40 6.97 6.03
C ILE A 167 -14.14 5.70 6.46
N HIS A 168 -15.27 5.38 5.81
CA HIS A 168 -15.99 4.13 6.08
C HIS A 168 -15.15 2.90 5.76
N VAL A 169 -14.47 2.86 4.62
CA VAL A 169 -13.59 1.74 4.23
C VAL A 169 -12.45 1.55 5.24
N GLN A 170 -11.83 2.64 5.70
CA GLN A 170 -10.80 2.60 6.73
C GLN A 170 -11.34 2.07 8.07
N GLU A 171 -12.53 2.51 8.47
CA GLU A 171 -13.15 2.08 9.73
C GLU A 171 -13.57 0.61 9.68
N GLU A 172 -14.15 0.15 8.58
CA GLU A 172 -14.48 -1.27 8.36
C GLU A 172 -13.24 -2.16 8.43
N ARG A 173 -12.13 -1.72 7.82
CA ARG A 173 -10.85 -2.42 7.92
C ARG A 173 -10.33 -2.45 9.35
N ARG A 174 -10.34 -1.31 10.05
CA ARG A 174 -9.91 -1.21 11.45
C ARG A 174 -10.72 -2.14 12.36
N LEU A 175 -12.02 -2.26 12.13
CA LEU A 175 -12.90 -3.17 12.88
C LEU A 175 -12.65 -4.64 12.55
N SER A 176 -12.24 -4.95 11.31
CA SER A 176 -11.93 -6.32 10.88
C SER A 176 -10.59 -6.83 11.42
N GLU A 177 -9.71 -5.93 11.86
CA GLU A 177 -8.39 -6.24 12.42
C GLU A 177 -8.41 -6.39 13.96
N LEU A 178 -9.57 -6.19 14.62
CA LEU A 178 -9.80 -6.39 16.07
C LEU A 178 -10.33 -7.80 16.38
#